data_AF-A0A931UNQ0-F1
#
_entry.id   AF-A0A931UNQ0-F1
#
_cell.length_a   1.000
_cell.length_b   1.000
_cell.length_c   1.000
_cell.angle_alpha   90.00
_cell.angle_beta   90.00
_cell.angle_gamma   90.00
#
_symmetry.space_group_name_H-M   'P 1'
#
loop_
_entity.id
_entity.type
_entity.pdbx_description
1 polymer ?
#
loop_
_entity_poly.entity_id
_entity_poly.type
_entity_poly.pdbx_seq_one_letter_code
_entity_poly.pdbx_strand_id
1 'polypeptide(L)' 'MIEIRVEKRLPGFTLAVSLLTEGGITVFFGKSGAGKTLTLRAIAGLLRPDCGVIRIGGRTVYDHEHRINLPARERRIGY' A
#
# COMPACT_ATOMS: atom_id res chain seq x y z
N MET A 1 4.78 -2.57 -12.25
CA MET A 1 4.05 -1.33 -11.95
C MET A 1 3.22 -1.50 -10.68
N ILE A 2 3.37 -0.59 -9.73
CA ILE A 2 2.57 -0.52 -8.50
C ILE A 2 1.88 0.84 -8.48
N GLU A 3 0.56 0.84 -8.28
CA GLU A 3 -0.22 2.04 -8.00
C GLU A 3 -0.72 1.93 -6.56
N ILE A 4 -0.48 2.95 -5.76
CA ILE A 4 -1.00 3.06 -4.40
C ILE A 4 -1.47 4.48 -4.15
N ARG A 5 -2.74 4.61 -3.76
CA ARG A 5 -3.33 5.87 -3.27
C ARG A 5 -4.16 5.52 -2.06
N VAL A 6 -3.59 5.66 -0.87
CA VAL A 6 -4.25 5.22 0.37
C VAL A 6 -4.00 6.18 1.51
N GLU A 7 -4.94 6.17 2.46
CA GLU A 7 -4.76 6.78 3.77
C GLU A 7 -4.97 5.75 4.88
N LYS A 8 -4.21 5.91 5.96
CA LYS A 8 -4.38 5.17 7.21
C LYS A 8 -4.12 6.08 8.40
N ARG A 9 -5.12 6.24 9.25
CA ARG A 9 -5.01 6.96 10.52
C ARG A 9 -4.55 6.00 11.62
N LEU A 10 -3.52 6.43 12.34
CA LEU A 10 -2.94 5.76 13.50
C LEU A 10 -2.88 6.80 14.64
N PRO A 11 -2.81 6.37 15.91
CA PRO A 11 -2.61 7.31 17.01
C PRO A 11 -1.35 8.16 16.79
N GLY A 12 -1.53 9.48 16.67
CA GLY A 12 -0.43 10.44 16.47
C GLY A 12 0.23 10.43 15.09
N PHE A 13 -0.29 9.68 14.11
CA PHE A 13 0.31 9.59 12.78
C PHE A 13 -0.74 9.30 11.70
N THR A 14 -0.67 10.01 10.57
CA THR A 14 -1.47 9.68 9.39
C THR A 14 -0.54 9.29 8.25
N LEU A 15 -0.68 8.05 7.79
CA LEU A 15 -0.04 7.59 6.56
C LEU A 15 -0.92 8.03 5.40
N ALA A 16 -0.45 8.95 4.57
CA ALA A 16 -1.08 9.31 3.31
C ALA A 16 -0.06 9.10 2.19
N VAL A 17 -0.35 8.19 1.26
CA VAL A 17 0.59 7.79 0.20
C VAL A 17 -0.13 7.85 -1.14
N SER A 18 0.47 8.55 -2.10
CA SER A 18 0.10 8.52 -3.51
C SER A 18 1.35 8.30 -4.35
N LEU A 19 1.45 7.13 -4.99
CA LEU A 19 2.60 6.73 -5.79
C LEU A 19 2.15 5.85 -6.96
N LEU A 20 2.78 6.07 -8.11
CA LEU A 20 2.74 5.18 -9.27
C LEU A 20 4.17 4.85 -9.66
N THR A 21 4.48 3.57 -9.86
CA THR A 21 5.81 3.10 -10.28
C THR A 21 5.75 2.44 -11.65
N GLU A 22 6.69 2.75 -12.54
CA GLU A 22 6.68 2.24 -13.92
C GLU A 22 7.35 0.87 -14.06
N GLY A 23 7.90 0.30 -12.98
CA GLY A 23 8.67 -0.96 -12.99
C GLY A 23 10.07 -0.77 -12.41
N GLY A 24 10.86 -1.85 -12.35
CA GLY A 24 12.20 -1.82 -11.77
C GLY A 24 12.24 -1.74 -10.25
N ILE A 25 13.33 -1.20 -9.72
CA ILE A 25 13.58 -1.08 -8.28
C ILE A 25 13.10 0.30 -7.81
N THR A 26 12.17 0.33 -6.86
CA THR A 26 11.72 1.55 -6.19
C THR A 26 12.15 1.53 -4.73
N VAL A 27 12.73 2.63 -4.25
CA VAL A 27 13.20 2.75 -2.87
C VAL A 27 12.34 3.76 -2.11
N PHE A 28 11.77 3.34 -0.97
CA PHE A 28 11.18 4.28 -0.01
C PHE A 28 12.28 4.80 0.92
N PHE A 29 12.63 6.09 0.79
CA PHE A 29 13.64 6.74 1.63
C PHE A 29 13.02 7.78 2.58
N GLY A 30 13.65 8.00 3.74
CA GLY A 30 13.23 9.01 4.71
C GLY A 30 13.61 8.68 6.15
N LYS A 31 13.32 9.58 7.10
CA LYS A 31 13.59 9.40 8.55
C LYS A 31 12.86 8.20 9.15
N SER A 32 13.33 7.68 10.29
CA SER A 32 12.58 6.68 11.07
C SER A 32 11.19 7.22 11.41
N GLY A 33 10.18 6.35 11.41
CA GLY A 33 8.78 6.75 11.65
C GLY A 33 8.06 7.41 10.46
N ALA A 34 8.72 7.68 9.33
CA ALA A 34 8.09 8.34 8.17
C ALA A 34 7.05 7.48 7.41
N GLY A 35 6.69 6.29 7.91
CA GLY A 35 5.66 5.44 7.30
C GLY A 35 6.14 4.41 6.27
N LYS A 36 7.43 4.33 5.94
CA LYS A 36 7.97 3.39 4.93
C LYS A 36 7.51 1.93 5.11
N THR A 37 7.74 1.36 6.30
CA THR A 37 7.33 -0.02 6.61
C THR A 37 5.81 -0.18 6.59
N LEU A 38 5.05 0.86 6.96
CA LEU A 38 3.59 0.84 6.91
C LEU A 38 3.09 0.83 5.46
N THR A 39 3.72 1.61 4.57
CA THR A 39 3.44 1.57 3.13
C THR A 39 3.68 0.18 2.56
N LEU A 40 4.83 -0.44 2.86
CA LEU A 40 5.13 -1.81 2.42
C LEU A 40 4.12 -2.83 2.98
N ARG A 41 3.76 -2.73 4.26
CA ARG A 41 2.72 -3.57 4.88
C ARG A 41 1.35 -3.39 4.23
N ALA A 42 1.00 -2.16 3.83
CA ALA A 42 -0.25 -1.88 3.13
C ALA A 42 -0.28 -2.56 1.75
N ILE A 43 0.81 -2.46 0.99
CA ILE A 43 0.98 -3.14 -0.31
C ILE A 43 0.90 -4.66 -0.13
N ALA A 44 1.58 -5.20 0.89
CA ALA A 44 1.61 -6.63 1.21
C ALA A 44 0.28 -7.20 1.75
N GLY A 45 -0.66 -6.35 2.16
CA GLY A 45 -1.92 -6.79 2.78
C GLY A 45 -1.78 -7.20 4.24
N LEU A 46 -0.72 -6.74 4.90
CA LEU A 46 -0.47 -6.90 6.33
C LEU A 46 -0.97 -5.68 7.15
N LEU A 47 -1.34 -4.60 6.46
CA LEU A 47 -2.01 -3.44 7.01
C LEU A 47 -3.18 -3.10 6.09
N ARG A 48 -4.39 -3.00 6.65
CA ARG A 48 -5.57 -2.53 5.91
C ARG A 48 -5.64 -1.00 5.99
N PRO A 49 -5.58 -0.28 4.86
CA PRO A 49 -5.85 1.16 4.84
C PRO A 49 -7.27 1.49 5.29
N ASP A 50 -7.54 2.75 5.60
CA ASP A 50 -8.90 3.21 5.92
C ASP A 50 -9.67 3.57 4.65
N CYS A 51 -8.98 4.08 3.61
CA CYS A 51 -9.58 4.38 2.30
C CYS A 51 -8.55 4.25 1.16
N GLY A 52 -9.02 4.37 -0.08
CA GLY A 52 -8.18 4.40 -1.27
C GLY A 52 -8.06 3.07 -2.02
N VAL A 53 -7.00 2.93 -2.82
CA VAL A 53 -6.78 1.84 -3.78
C VAL A 53 -5.31 1.40 -3.84
N ILE A 54 -5.09 0.09 -4.03
CA ILE A 54 -3.79 -0.51 -4.32
C ILE A 54 -3.93 -1.43 -5.53
N ARG A 55 -3.12 -1.20 -6.57
CA ARG A 55 -3.00 -2.06 -7.75
C ARG A 55 -1.56 -2.54 -7.92
N ILE A 56 -1.40 -3.83 -8.20
CA ILE A 56 -0.09 -4.46 -8.43
C ILE A 56 -0.16 -5.14 -9.78
N GLY A 57 0.68 -4.69 -10.73
CA GLY A 57 0.69 -5.24 -12.09
C GLY A 57 -0.68 -5.18 -12.77
N GLY A 58 -1.41 -4.07 -12.59
CA GLY A 58 -2.78 -3.89 -13.11
C GLY A 58 -3.87 -4.60 -12.32
N ARG A 59 -3.54 -5.45 -11.35
CA ARG A 59 -4.52 -6.16 -10.52
C ARG A 59 -4.86 -5.37 -9.27
N THR A 60 -6.13 -5.04 -9.08
CA THR A 60 -6.63 -4.44 -7.84
C THR A 60 -6.54 -5.46 -6.70
N VAL A 61 -5.77 -5.12 -5.65
CA VAL A 61 -5.62 -5.97 -4.45
C VAL A 61 -6.27 -5.36 -3.22
N TYR A 62 -6.52 -4.06 -3.26
CA TYR A 62 -7.29 -3.31 -2.27
C TYR A 62 -8.04 -2.18 -2.99
N ASP A 63 -9.31 -2.03 -2.69
CA ASP A 63 -10.16 -0.93 -3.16
C ASP A 63 -11.27 -0.71 -2.13
N HIS A 64 -11.25 0.44 -1.46
CA HIS A 64 -12.21 0.74 -0.41
C HIS A 64 -13.64 0.86 -0.95
N GLU A 65 -13.83 1.54 -2.09
CA GLU A 65 -15.15 1.82 -2.67
C GLU A 65 -15.82 0.53 -3.15
N HIS A 66 -15.04 -0.36 -3.77
CA HIS A 66 -15.52 -1.64 -4.30
C HIS A 66 -15.45 -2.78 -3.27
N ARG A 67 -15.11 -2.48 -2.01
CA ARG A 67 -14.98 -3.45 -0.90
C ARG A 67 -14.03 -4.62 -1.20
N ILE A 68 -12.96 -4.34 -1.94
CA ILE A 68 -11.91 -5.32 -2.25
C ILE A 68 -10.82 -5.20 -1.19
N ASN A 69 -10.48 -6.31 -0.55
CA ASN A 69 -9.29 -6.40 0.30
C ASN A 69 -8.74 -7.82 0.29
N LEU A 70 -7.87 -8.11 -0.67
CA LEU A 70 -7.27 -9.43 -0.79
C LEU A 70 -6.28 -9.67 0.38
N PRO A 71 -6.32 -10.85 1.02
CA PRO A 71 -5.34 -11.20 2.03
C PRO A 71 -3.95 -11.35 1.41
N ALA A 72 -2.90 -11.19 2.23
CA ALA A 72 -1.50 -11.16 1.78
C ALA A 72 -1.13 -12.33 0.83
N ARG A 73 -1.50 -13.56 1.20
CA ARG A 73 -1.25 -14.79 0.41
C ARG A 73 -1.84 -14.75 -1.00
N GLU A 74 -2.95 -14.04 -1.19
CA GLU A 74 -3.61 -13.94 -2.50
C GLU A 74 -2.99 -12.84 -3.35
N ARG A 75 -2.23 -11.90 -2.78
CA ARG A 75 -1.60 -10.78 -3.50
C ARG A 75 -0.46 -11.20 -4.44
N ARG A 76 0.05 -12.43 -4.30
CA ARG A 76 1.10 -13.02 -5.17
C ARG A 76 2.37 -12.16 -5.25
N ILE A 77 2.81 -11.62 -4.12
CA ILE A 77 4.06 -10.86 -3.98
C ILE A 77 4.87 -11.42 -2.80
N GLY A 78 6.20 -11.33 -2.90
CA GLY A 78 7.10 -11.59 -1.77
C GLY A 78 7.14 -10.39 -0.82
N TYR A 79 7.17 -10.65 0.48
CA TYR A 79 7.29 -9.66 1.55
C TYR A 79 8.29 -10.14 2.59
#